data_AF-F5YY01-F1
#
_entry.id   AF-F5YY01-F1
#
_cell.length_a   1.000
_cell.length_b   1.000
_cell.length_c   1.000
_cell.angle_alpha   90.00
_cell.angle_beta   90.00
_cell.angle_gamma   90.00
#
_symmetry.space_group_name_H-M   'P 1'
#
loop_
_entity.id
_entity.type
_entity.pdbx_description
1 polymer ?
#
loop_
_entity_poly.entity_id
_entity_poly.type
_entity_poly.pdbx_seq_one_letter_code
_entity_poly.pdbx_strand_id
1 'polypeptide(L)'
;MMPPRSPSSSQPQIIEFMQSHNLLIACAVLTLVFGLAPVSNACYLIQIKRMSVSPVFRYCVMMGATCGAMVGMLFPMFCFGLGAFRPGYDPAILAMLYDFGYLAFIGSLGCFCIMWMAFGLAIILDQNNILPKWLGYYTVWQYVTELMAAPVWIAKSGPFAWNGLMTFWLAMTLYVSWQFIVYTCIFRAIKNQPDEELENHWLDARAATSPAGAGA
;
A
#
# COMPACT_ATOMS: atom_id res chain seq x y z
N MET A 1 -9.52 13.00 6.18
CA MET A 1 -8.87 11.81 6.79
C MET A 1 -7.39 12.04 6.98
N MET A 2 -6.66 12.40 5.92
CA MET A 2 -5.24 12.74 6.00
C MET A 2 -5.02 14.21 5.57
N PRO A 3 -3.98 14.91 6.08
CA PRO A 3 -3.02 14.46 7.09
C PRO A 3 -3.68 14.21 8.47
N PRO A 4 -3.09 13.33 9.30
CA PRO A 4 -3.69 12.95 10.57
C PRO A 4 -3.70 14.12 11.55
N ARG A 5 -4.83 14.31 12.22
CA ARG A 5 -4.99 15.31 13.28
C ARG A 5 -4.23 14.88 14.53
N SER A 6 -3.93 15.81 15.45
CA SER A 6 -3.09 15.51 16.62
C SER A 6 -3.71 14.47 17.56
N PRO A 7 -2.91 13.60 18.22
CA PRO A 7 -3.36 12.80 19.36
C PRO A 7 -3.84 13.63 20.54
N SER A 8 -3.35 14.88 20.65
CA SER A 8 -3.77 15.82 21.68
C SER A 8 -4.98 16.67 21.30
N SER A 9 -5.71 16.32 20.24
CA SER A 9 -6.91 17.07 19.82
C SER A 9 -7.96 17.05 20.93
N SER A 10 -8.62 18.19 21.17
CA SER A 10 -9.66 18.26 22.19
C SER A 10 -10.91 17.50 21.73
N GLN A 11 -11.73 17.04 22.68
CA GLN A 11 -12.94 16.29 22.37
C GLN A 11 -13.90 17.04 21.41
N PRO A 12 -14.13 18.37 21.54
CA PRO A 12 -14.90 19.12 20.56
C PRO A 12 -14.32 19.06 19.14
N GLN A 13 -13.00 19.15 18.99
CA GLN A 13 -12.32 19.07 17.68
C GLN A 13 -12.44 17.68 17.04
N ILE A 14 -12.46 16.63 17.86
CA ILE A 14 -12.67 15.26 17.40
C ILE A 14 -14.11 15.07 16.93
N ILE A 15 -15.10 15.58 17.66
CA ILE A 15 -16.51 15.51 17.24
C ILE A 15 -16.71 16.26 15.93
N GLU A 16 -16.16 17.48 15.83
CA GLU A 16 -16.20 18.28 14.61
C GLU A 16 -15.56 17.55 13.42
N PHE A 17 -14.46 16.82 13.64
CA PHE A 17 -13.88 15.95 12.62
C PHE A 17 -14.85 14.86 12.17
N MET A 18 -15.34 14.10 13.15
CA MET A 18 -16.12 12.90 12.93
C MET A 18 -17.43 13.20 12.25
N GLN A 19 -18.01 14.37 12.55
CA GLN A 19 -19.26 14.83 11.96
C GLN A 19 -19.04 15.77 10.76
N SER A 20 -17.82 15.85 10.22
CA SER A 20 -17.55 16.69 9.05
C SER A 20 -18.17 16.11 7.79
N HIS A 21 -18.79 16.98 6.98
CA HIS A 21 -19.48 16.59 5.74
C HIS A 21 -18.58 15.86 4.72
N ASN A 22 -17.26 16.10 4.77
CA ASN A 22 -16.29 15.49 3.87
C ASN A 22 -15.83 14.10 4.32
N LEU A 23 -16.10 13.67 5.56
CA LEU A 23 -15.52 12.42 6.07
C LEU A 23 -16.09 11.19 5.38
N LEU A 24 -17.40 11.16 5.12
CA LEU A 24 -18.04 10.09 4.35
C LEU A 24 -17.58 10.07 2.88
N ILE A 25 -17.36 11.25 2.27
CA ILE A 25 -16.80 11.36 0.93
C ILE A 25 -15.38 10.77 0.92
N ALA A 26 -14.57 11.08 1.93
CA ALA A 26 -13.24 10.50 2.09
C ALA A 26 -13.28 8.97 2.29
N CYS A 27 -14.26 8.42 3.04
CA CYS A 27 -14.48 6.98 3.15
C CYS A 27 -14.81 6.34 1.79
N ALA A 28 -15.67 6.98 1.00
CA ALA A 28 -16.05 6.49 -0.33
C ALA A 28 -14.84 6.48 -1.28
N VAL A 29 -14.05 7.55 -1.30
CA VAL A 29 -12.80 7.61 -2.08
C VAL A 29 -11.82 6.54 -1.63
N LEU A 30 -11.63 6.37 -0.32
CA LEU A 30 -10.73 5.34 0.23
C LEU A 30 -11.19 3.93 -0.17
N THR A 31 -12.50 3.67 -0.19
CA THR A 31 -13.06 2.39 -0.63
C THR A 31 -12.75 2.11 -2.10
N LEU A 32 -12.91 3.12 -2.96
CA LEU A 32 -12.57 3.01 -4.38
C LEU A 32 -11.08 2.75 -4.59
N VAL A 33 -10.21 3.51 -3.91
CA VAL A 33 -8.75 3.34 -4.00
C VAL A 33 -8.31 1.98 -3.47
N PHE A 34 -8.88 1.52 -2.34
CA PHE A 34 -8.64 0.18 -1.81
C PHE A 34 -9.05 -0.90 -2.81
N GLY A 35 -10.20 -0.74 -3.48
CA GLY A 35 -10.66 -1.67 -4.52
C GLY A 35 -9.72 -1.77 -5.73
N LEU A 36 -8.94 -0.71 -6.01
CA LEU A 36 -7.94 -0.70 -7.09
C LEU A 36 -6.55 -1.20 -6.63
N ALA A 37 -6.29 -1.29 -5.32
CA ALA A 37 -5.00 -1.73 -4.78
C ALA A 37 -4.57 -3.14 -5.27
N PRO A 38 -5.46 -4.14 -5.40
CA PRO A 38 -5.10 -5.45 -5.94
C PRO A 38 -4.51 -5.39 -7.36
N VAL A 39 -5.02 -4.49 -8.22
CA VAL A 39 -4.52 -4.32 -9.59
C VAL A 39 -3.08 -3.80 -9.57
N SER A 40 -2.81 -2.78 -8.76
CA SER A 40 -1.45 -2.28 -8.57
C SER A 40 -0.53 -3.39 -8.04
N ASN A 41 -0.96 -4.11 -7.00
CA ASN A 41 -0.17 -5.20 -6.41
C ASN A 41 0.12 -6.32 -7.41
N ALA A 42 -0.83 -6.65 -8.30
CA ALA A 42 -0.60 -7.64 -9.35
C ALA A 42 0.60 -7.28 -10.25
N CYS A 43 0.80 -5.99 -10.57
CA CYS A 43 1.97 -5.54 -11.35
C CYS A 43 3.30 -5.89 -10.66
N TYR A 44 3.40 -5.72 -9.34
CA TYR A 44 4.58 -6.12 -8.57
C TYR A 44 4.80 -7.63 -8.63
N LEU A 45 3.74 -8.40 -8.39
CA LEU A 45 3.81 -9.87 -8.32
C LEU A 45 4.19 -10.49 -9.66
N ILE A 46 3.76 -9.90 -10.78
CA ILE A 46 4.17 -10.31 -12.13
C ILE A 46 5.66 -10.05 -12.33
N GLN A 47 6.19 -8.90 -11.91
CA GLN A 47 7.63 -8.65 -12.02
C GLN A 47 8.45 -9.61 -11.15
N ILE A 48 8.02 -9.89 -9.91
CA ILE A 48 8.69 -10.87 -9.05
C ILE A 48 8.68 -12.27 -9.67
N LYS A 49 7.59 -12.65 -10.36
CA LYS A 49 7.51 -13.95 -11.05
C LYS A 49 8.61 -14.13 -12.10
N ARG A 50 9.03 -13.04 -12.75
CA ARG A 50 10.08 -13.04 -13.79
C ARG A 50 11.50 -13.06 -13.21
N MET A 51 11.64 -12.77 -11.92
CA MET A 51 12.94 -12.76 -11.25
C MET A 51 13.44 -14.18 -10.99
N SER A 52 14.76 -14.36 -10.88
CA SER A 52 15.42 -15.63 -10.56
C SER A 52 15.38 -15.96 -9.06
N VAL A 53 14.26 -15.68 -8.39
CA VAL A 53 14.09 -15.84 -6.94
C VAL A 53 13.00 -16.84 -6.61
N SER A 54 13.00 -17.35 -5.37
CA SER A 54 11.98 -18.29 -4.92
C SER A 54 10.57 -17.67 -5.01
N PRO A 55 9.54 -18.43 -5.42
CA PRO A 55 8.14 -17.99 -5.39
C PRO A 55 7.67 -17.52 -4.01
N VAL A 56 8.35 -17.92 -2.93
CA VAL A 56 8.09 -17.46 -1.55
C VAL A 56 8.06 -15.93 -1.48
N PHE A 57 8.98 -15.22 -2.15
CA PHE A 57 8.99 -13.76 -2.14
C PHE A 57 7.69 -13.15 -2.68
N ARG A 58 7.16 -13.72 -3.77
CA ARG A 58 5.89 -13.28 -4.36
C ARG A 58 4.73 -13.47 -3.37
N TYR A 59 4.66 -14.62 -2.70
CA TYR A 59 3.61 -14.89 -1.72
C TYR A 59 3.75 -14.03 -0.46
N CYS A 60 4.97 -13.78 0.02
CA CYS A 60 5.21 -12.86 1.13
C CYS A 60 4.73 -11.43 0.79
N VAL A 61 5.02 -10.94 -0.42
CA VAL A 61 4.52 -9.64 -0.88
C VAL A 61 3.00 -9.63 -0.94
N MET A 62 2.37 -10.65 -1.52
CA MET A 62 0.90 -10.75 -1.61
C MET A 62 0.23 -10.77 -0.23
N MET A 63 0.71 -11.61 0.68
CA MET A 63 0.14 -11.74 2.03
C MET A 63 0.39 -10.49 2.86
N GLY A 64 1.59 -9.91 2.78
CA GLY A 64 1.93 -8.66 3.47
C GLY A 64 1.07 -7.48 2.97
N ALA A 65 0.90 -7.36 1.65
CA ALA A 65 0.04 -6.34 1.04
C ALA A 65 -1.42 -6.46 1.51
N THR A 66 -1.94 -7.70 1.54
CA THR A 66 -3.32 -7.96 1.92
C THR A 66 -3.55 -7.66 3.40
N CYS A 67 -2.67 -8.16 4.27
CA CYS A 67 -2.72 -7.91 5.71
C CYS A 67 -2.61 -6.41 6.02
N GLY A 68 -1.60 -5.74 5.44
CA GLY A 68 -1.38 -4.31 5.63
C GLY A 68 -2.54 -3.46 5.13
N ALA A 69 -3.09 -3.74 3.95
CA ALA A 69 -4.21 -2.98 3.41
C ALA A 69 -5.50 -3.18 4.22
N MET A 70 -5.75 -4.40 4.75
CA MET A 70 -6.91 -4.63 5.62
C MET A 70 -6.82 -3.83 6.91
N VAL A 71 -5.70 -3.93 7.64
CA VAL A 71 -5.53 -3.24 8.92
C VAL A 71 -5.40 -1.72 8.70
N GLY A 72 -4.65 -1.31 7.68
CA GLY A 72 -4.29 0.07 7.44
C GLY A 72 -5.30 0.89 6.67
N MET A 73 -6.19 0.28 5.89
CA MET A 73 -7.18 1.04 5.10
C MET A 73 -8.61 0.71 5.52
N LEU A 74 -8.97 -0.56 5.67
CA LEU A 74 -10.36 -0.93 5.99
C LEU A 74 -10.74 -0.56 7.42
N PHE A 75 -9.89 -0.85 8.42
CA PHE A 75 -10.24 -0.52 9.80
C PHE A 75 -10.42 0.99 10.03
N PRO A 76 -9.52 1.87 9.55
CA PRO A 76 -9.75 3.32 9.64
C PRO A 76 -10.99 3.76 8.86
N MET A 77 -11.23 3.19 7.68
CA MET A 77 -12.44 3.48 6.90
C MET A 77 -13.70 3.17 7.71
N PHE A 78 -13.78 2.00 8.34
CA PHE A 78 -14.91 1.63 9.17
C PHE A 78 -15.05 2.49 10.42
N CYS A 79 -13.93 2.86 11.08
CA CYS A 79 -13.98 3.70 12.28
C CYS A 79 -14.47 5.12 11.97
N PHE A 80 -13.85 5.76 10.98
CA PHE A 80 -14.22 7.12 10.56
C PHE A 80 -15.57 7.15 9.86
N GLY A 81 -15.88 6.13 9.05
CA GLY A 81 -17.16 5.99 8.37
C GLY A 81 -18.31 5.82 9.34
N LEU A 82 -18.16 4.93 10.33
CA LEU A 82 -19.16 4.73 11.38
C LEU A 82 -19.36 6.01 12.21
N GLY A 83 -18.26 6.65 12.62
CA GLY A 83 -18.30 7.90 13.38
C GLY A 83 -19.00 9.05 12.66
N ALA A 84 -18.95 9.06 11.31
CA ALA A 84 -19.58 10.06 10.45
C ALA A 84 -21.00 9.69 9.98
N PHE A 85 -21.37 8.40 10.01
CA PHE A 85 -22.58 7.90 9.36
C PHE A 85 -23.87 8.39 10.02
N ARG A 86 -23.88 8.52 11.36
CA ARG A 86 -25.02 9.04 12.12
C ARG A 86 -24.59 10.15 13.07
N PRO A 87 -25.42 11.19 13.25
CA PRO A 87 -25.24 12.14 14.32
C PRO A 87 -25.65 11.53 15.66
N GLY A 88 -25.27 12.18 16.76
CA GLY A 88 -25.75 11.85 18.11
C GLY A 88 -25.02 10.72 18.82
N TYR A 89 -23.88 10.25 18.31
CA TYR A 89 -23.00 9.38 19.08
C TYR A 89 -22.42 10.09 20.30
N ASP A 90 -22.23 9.33 21.39
CA ASP A 90 -21.56 9.84 22.58
C ASP A 90 -20.14 10.34 22.22
N PRO A 91 -19.75 11.54 22.67
CA PRO A 91 -18.40 12.09 22.50
C PRO A 91 -17.24 11.13 22.83
N ALA A 92 -17.38 10.28 23.84
CA ALA A 92 -16.34 9.32 24.23
C ALA A 92 -16.19 8.19 23.19
N ILE A 93 -17.28 7.75 22.58
CA ILE A 93 -17.26 6.73 21.51
C ILE A 93 -16.57 7.29 20.27
N LEU A 94 -16.89 8.54 19.89
CA LEU A 94 -16.24 9.21 18.76
C LEU A 94 -14.73 9.38 18.99
N ALA A 95 -14.31 9.69 20.22
CA ALA A 95 -12.89 9.74 20.58
C ALA A 95 -12.20 8.37 20.46
N MET A 96 -12.83 7.30 20.93
CA MET A 96 -12.29 5.95 20.79
C MET A 96 -12.17 5.51 19.32
N LEU A 97 -13.19 5.78 18.49
CA LEU A 97 -13.15 5.49 17.05
C LEU A 97 -12.08 6.33 16.34
N TYR A 98 -11.87 7.57 16.79
CA TYR A 98 -10.84 8.46 16.26
C TYR A 98 -9.45 7.89 16.53
N ASP A 99 -9.16 7.54 17.79
CA ASP A 99 -7.88 6.98 18.18
C ASP A 99 -7.63 5.64 17.49
N PHE A 100 -8.63 4.76 17.46
CA PHE A 100 -8.51 3.47 16.80
C PHE A 100 -8.30 3.61 15.29
N GLY A 101 -8.98 4.55 14.63
CA GLY A 101 -8.81 4.80 13.20
C GLY A 101 -7.37 5.26 12.86
N TYR A 102 -6.81 6.20 13.61
CA TYR A 102 -5.44 6.65 13.36
C TYR A 102 -4.38 5.62 13.77
N LEU A 103 -4.57 4.93 14.90
CA LEU A 103 -3.66 3.88 15.34
C LEU A 103 -3.71 2.65 14.44
N ALA A 104 -4.87 2.29 13.89
CA ALA A 104 -4.97 1.23 12.90
C ALA A 104 -4.24 1.62 11.62
N PHE A 105 -4.42 2.85 11.13
CA PHE A 105 -3.72 3.34 9.93
C PHE A 105 -2.19 3.31 10.12
N ILE A 106 -1.67 4.04 11.11
CA ILE A 106 -0.22 4.19 11.31
C ILE A 106 0.40 2.93 11.93
N GLY A 107 -0.32 2.22 12.81
CA GLY A 107 0.15 0.97 13.40
C GLY A 107 0.22 -0.18 12.40
N SER A 108 -0.61 -0.16 11.34
CA SER A 108 -0.56 -1.16 10.26
C SER A 108 0.71 -1.11 9.42
N LEU A 109 1.48 -0.02 9.49
CA LEU A 109 2.74 0.13 8.78
C LEU A 109 3.69 -1.05 9.11
N GLY A 110 3.65 -1.55 10.34
CA GLY A 110 4.36 -2.76 10.75
C GLY A 110 3.92 -4.04 9.99
N CYS A 111 2.68 -4.11 9.51
CA CYS A 111 2.20 -5.24 8.69
C CYS A 111 2.79 -5.22 7.27
N PHE A 112 3.14 -4.03 6.75
CA PHE A 112 3.81 -3.88 5.45
C PHE A 112 5.30 -4.21 5.49
N CYS A 113 5.90 -4.35 6.68
CA CYS A 113 7.31 -4.70 6.85
C CYS A 113 7.72 -5.95 6.05
N ILE A 114 6.93 -7.02 6.14
CA ILE A 114 7.21 -8.27 5.43
C ILE A 114 7.12 -8.05 3.92
N MET A 115 6.16 -7.25 3.46
CA MET A 115 5.98 -6.93 2.05
C MET A 115 7.20 -6.20 1.49
N TRP A 116 7.65 -5.12 2.15
CA TRP A 116 8.78 -4.33 1.69
C TRP A 116 10.11 -5.07 1.80
N MET A 117 10.31 -5.85 2.88
CA MET A 117 11.49 -6.68 3.02
C MET A 117 11.55 -7.74 1.91
N ALA A 118 10.44 -8.46 1.67
CA ALA A 118 10.40 -9.48 0.63
C ALA A 118 10.62 -8.88 -0.76
N PHE A 119 9.99 -7.74 -1.07
CA PHE A 119 10.15 -7.10 -2.37
C PHE A 119 11.56 -6.56 -2.59
N GLY A 120 12.14 -5.88 -1.59
CA GLY A 120 13.50 -5.35 -1.67
C GLY A 120 14.54 -6.47 -1.85
N LEU A 121 14.42 -7.55 -1.06
CA LEU A 121 15.31 -8.71 -1.18
C LEU A 121 15.14 -9.44 -2.51
N ALA A 122 13.91 -9.59 -3.03
CA ALA A 122 13.68 -10.17 -4.34
C ALA A 122 14.45 -9.41 -5.43
N ILE A 123 14.39 -8.08 -5.43
CA ILE A 123 15.14 -7.24 -6.38
C ILE A 123 16.66 -7.43 -6.21
N ILE A 124 17.16 -7.44 -4.97
CA ILE A 124 18.60 -7.54 -4.68
C ILE A 124 19.15 -8.93 -5.08
N LEU A 125 18.38 -10.00 -4.90
CA LEU A 125 18.82 -11.37 -5.19
C LEU A 125 18.66 -11.77 -6.66
N ASP A 126 17.79 -11.09 -7.41
CA ASP A 126 17.45 -11.41 -8.79
C ASP A 126 18.63 -11.36 -9.78
N GLN A 127 19.04 -12.47 -10.36
CA GLN A 127 20.09 -12.52 -11.39
C GLN A 127 19.58 -12.13 -12.78
N ASN A 128 18.26 -12.12 -13.01
CA ASN A 128 17.67 -11.73 -14.30
C ASN A 128 17.66 -10.20 -14.48
N ASN A 129 17.89 -9.43 -13.41
CA ASN A 129 17.90 -7.97 -13.40
C ASN A 129 16.62 -7.35 -13.98
N ILE A 130 15.45 -7.93 -13.66
CA ILE A 130 14.13 -7.45 -14.11
C ILE A 130 13.89 -6.01 -13.63
N LEU A 131 14.30 -5.73 -12.39
CA LEU A 131 14.29 -4.40 -11.79
C LEU A 131 15.72 -4.00 -11.38
N PRO A 132 16.05 -2.70 -11.41
CA PRO A 132 17.40 -2.26 -11.12
C PRO A 132 17.76 -2.46 -9.63
N LYS A 133 18.98 -2.94 -9.35
CA LYS A 133 19.43 -3.27 -7.98
C LYS A 133 19.33 -2.14 -6.97
N TRP A 134 19.58 -0.91 -7.40
CA TRP A 134 19.46 0.28 -6.55
C TRP A 134 18.03 0.47 -5.99
N LEU A 135 17.01 0.06 -6.75
CA LEU A 135 15.61 0.10 -6.30
C LEU A 135 15.37 -0.86 -5.14
N GLY A 136 16.08 -1.99 -5.11
CA GLY A 136 16.06 -2.92 -3.98
C GLY A 136 16.53 -2.24 -2.69
N TYR A 137 17.67 -1.54 -2.74
CA TYR A 137 18.18 -0.79 -1.58
C TYR A 137 17.25 0.35 -1.16
N TYR A 138 16.61 1.06 -2.11
CA TYR A 138 15.59 2.05 -1.75
C TYR A 138 14.36 1.37 -1.11
N THR A 139 13.93 0.22 -1.62
CA THR A 139 12.81 -0.53 -1.01
C THR A 139 13.13 -0.97 0.44
N VAL A 140 14.39 -1.29 0.77
CA VAL A 140 14.80 -1.55 2.15
C VAL A 140 14.58 -0.34 3.07
N TRP A 141 14.75 0.89 2.56
CA TRP A 141 14.43 2.09 3.33
C TRP A 141 12.93 2.22 3.64
N GLN A 142 12.04 1.72 2.78
CA GLN A 142 10.60 1.66 3.11
C GLN A 142 10.36 0.80 4.34
N TYR A 143 10.98 -0.38 4.41
CA TYR A 143 10.93 -1.22 5.60
C TYR A 143 11.45 -0.50 6.85
N VAL A 144 12.56 0.23 6.74
CA VAL A 144 13.11 0.99 7.89
C VAL A 144 12.12 2.06 8.37
N THR A 145 11.48 2.80 7.46
CA THR A 145 10.49 3.80 7.84
C THR A 145 9.25 3.21 8.51
N GLU A 146 8.81 2.01 8.10
CA GLU A 146 7.71 1.33 8.79
C GLU A 146 8.06 1.00 10.25
N LEU A 147 9.31 0.58 10.51
CA LEU A 147 9.77 0.35 11.88
C LEU A 147 9.85 1.65 12.69
N MET A 148 10.20 2.77 12.04
CA MET A 148 10.24 4.08 12.70
C MET A 148 8.85 4.58 13.11
N ALA A 149 7.78 4.03 12.53
CA ALA A 149 6.41 4.32 12.94
C ALA A 149 5.98 3.52 14.19
N ALA A 150 6.70 2.46 14.59
CA ALA A 150 6.35 1.63 15.74
C ALA A 150 6.12 2.38 17.07
N PRO A 151 6.88 3.46 17.40
CA PRO A 151 6.65 4.23 18.62
C PRO A 151 5.29 4.94 18.70
N VAL A 152 4.48 4.95 17.64
CA VAL A 152 3.15 5.58 17.61
C VAL A 152 2.22 5.09 18.73
N TRP A 153 2.40 3.85 19.18
CA TRP A 153 1.60 3.25 20.25
C TRP A 153 1.92 3.82 21.64
N ILE A 154 3.04 4.52 21.79
CA ILE A 154 3.55 5.03 23.06
C ILE A 154 3.62 6.56 23.05
N ALA A 155 4.02 7.15 21.92
CA ALA A 155 4.21 8.59 21.77
C ALA A 155 2.90 9.31 21.42
N LYS A 156 2.40 10.12 22.36
CA LYS A 156 1.20 10.98 22.16
C LYS A 156 1.52 12.39 21.66
N SER A 157 2.80 12.77 21.62
CA SER A 157 3.25 14.09 21.13
C SER A 157 4.69 14.02 20.61
N GLY A 158 5.12 15.07 19.92
CA GLY A 158 6.48 15.16 19.36
C GLY A 158 6.64 14.45 18.02
N PRO A 159 7.90 14.23 17.56
CA PRO A 159 8.18 13.75 16.20
C PRO A 159 7.69 12.32 15.93
N PHE A 160 7.50 11.52 16.97
CA PHE A 160 7.06 10.13 16.91
C PHE A 160 5.56 9.91 17.15
N ALA A 161 4.80 10.98 17.41
CA ALA A 161 3.35 10.90 17.42
C ALA A 161 2.82 10.57 16.02
N TRP A 162 1.59 10.06 15.90
CA TRP A 162 1.03 9.68 14.59
C TRP A 162 0.95 10.84 13.58
N ASN A 163 0.91 12.09 14.04
CA ASN A 163 0.95 13.29 13.20
C ASN A 163 2.33 13.95 13.15
N GLY A 164 3.32 13.31 13.77
CA GLY A 164 4.68 13.81 13.90
C GLY A 164 5.47 13.75 12.60
N LEU A 165 6.55 14.53 12.56
CA LEU A 165 7.45 14.63 11.41
C LEU A 165 8.06 13.28 11.02
N MET A 166 8.45 12.48 12.00
CA MET A 166 9.16 11.22 11.78
C MET A 166 8.21 10.09 11.38
N THR A 167 7.05 10.03 12.01
CA THR A 167 6.08 8.95 11.80
C THR A 167 5.25 9.14 10.54
N PHE A 168 4.78 10.36 10.26
CA PHE A 168 3.92 10.60 9.09
C PHE A 168 4.67 11.21 7.91
N TRP A 169 5.35 12.35 8.12
CA TRP A 169 5.88 13.14 7.01
C TRP A 169 7.11 12.53 6.36
N LEU A 170 8.04 11.97 7.14
CA LEU A 170 9.19 11.23 6.61
C LEU A 170 8.72 10.00 5.82
N ALA A 171 7.84 9.19 6.43
CA ALA A 171 7.26 8.02 5.79
C ALA A 171 6.56 8.39 4.47
N MET A 172 5.73 9.44 4.48
CA MET A 172 5.01 9.89 3.29
C MET A 172 5.95 10.39 2.19
N THR A 173 6.99 11.16 2.53
CA THR A 173 7.93 11.70 1.55
C THR A 173 8.72 10.59 0.86
N LEU A 174 9.22 9.62 1.65
CA LEU A 174 9.95 8.48 1.12
C LEU A 174 9.03 7.53 0.35
N TYR A 175 7.84 7.23 0.88
CA TYR A 175 6.88 6.35 0.22
C TYR A 175 6.42 6.94 -1.12
N VAL A 176 5.97 8.19 -1.16
CA VAL A 176 5.45 8.81 -2.40
C VAL A 176 6.52 8.89 -3.48
N SER A 177 7.73 9.34 -3.14
CA SER A 177 8.82 9.42 -4.12
C SER A 177 9.25 8.04 -4.62
N TRP A 178 9.36 7.06 -3.72
CA TRP A 178 9.60 5.66 -4.09
C TRP A 178 8.49 5.09 -4.97
N GLN A 179 7.23 5.41 -4.67
CA GLN A 179 6.05 4.91 -5.38
C GLN A 179 6.05 5.34 -6.85
N PHE A 180 6.41 6.59 -7.14
CA PHE A 180 6.60 7.05 -8.53
C PHE A 180 7.75 6.30 -9.21
N ILE A 181 8.88 6.17 -8.53
CA ILE A 181 10.07 5.52 -9.06
C ILE A 181 9.78 4.05 -9.41
N VAL A 182 9.22 3.27 -8.48
CA VAL A 182 8.96 1.85 -8.71
C VAL A 182 8.00 1.62 -9.86
N TYR A 183 6.96 2.46 -10.01
CA TYR A 183 6.07 2.36 -11.15
C TYR A 183 6.76 2.69 -12.47
N THR A 184 7.66 3.68 -12.51
CA THR A 184 8.45 3.93 -13.74
C THR A 184 9.38 2.76 -14.07
N CYS A 185 9.97 2.10 -13.07
CA CYS A 185 10.80 0.92 -13.27
C CYS A 185 9.98 -0.28 -13.75
N ILE A 186 8.83 -0.55 -13.12
CA ILE A 186 7.90 -1.62 -13.54
C ILE A 186 7.40 -1.36 -14.96
N PHE A 187 6.99 -0.13 -15.28
CA PHE A 187 6.55 0.22 -16.62
C PHE A 187 7.64 -0.04 -17.67
N ARG A 188 8.89 0.34 -17.39
CA ARG A 188 10.04 0.03 -18.26
C ARG A 188 10.28 -1.47 -18.38
N ALA A 189 10.17 -2.22 -17.28
CA ALA A 189 10.35 -3.67 -17.28
C ALA A 189 9.27 -4.40 -18.09
N ILE A 190 8.03 -3.90 -18.08
CA ILE A 190 6.92 -4.40 -18.90
C ILE A 190 7.16 -4.05 -20.37
N LYS A 191 7.53 -2.81 -20.68
CA LYS A 191 7.78 -2.38 -22.07
C LYS A 191 8.92 -3.15 -22.74
N ASN A 192 9.92 -3.57 -21.97
CA ASN A 192 11.07 -4.32 -22.46
C ASN A 192 10.89 -5.84 -22.35
N GLN A 193 9.69 -6.32 -21.99
CA GLN A 193 9.42 -7.74 -21.87
C GLN A 193 9.34 -8.39 -23.26
N PRO A 194 10.12 -9.46 -23.53
CA PRO A 194 9.98 -10.23 -24.76
C PRO A 194 8.60 -10.90 -24.86
N ASP A 195 8.02 -10.95 -26.06
CA ASP A 195 6.70 -11.55 -26.29
C ASP A 195 6.66 -13.05 -25.91
N GLU A 196 7.79 -13.74 -26.02
CA GLU A 196 7.93 -15.15 -25.62
C GLU A 196 7.75 -15.39 -24.11
N GLU A 197 8.05 -14.37 -23.27
CA GLU A 197 7.83 -14.44 -21.81
C GLU A 197 6.36 -14.21 -21.43
N LEU A 198 5.51 -13.79 -22.37
CA LEU A 198 4.10 -13.58 -22.11
C LEU A 198 3.41 -14.92 -21.88
N GLU A 199 2.57 -15.00 -20.86
CA GLU A 199 1.82 -16.22 -20.54
C GLU A 199 0.86 -16.64 -21.66
N ASN A 200 0.53 -15.71 -22.55
CA ASN A 200 -0.37 -15.89 -23.68
C ASN A 200 0.34 -16.03 -25.03
N HIS A 201 1.68 -16.17 -25.08
CA HIS A 201 2.43 -16.37 -26.35
C HIS A 201 1.95 -17.60 -27.16
N TRP A 202 1.33 -18.58 -26.49
CA TRP A 202 0.72 -19.74 -27.14
C TRP A 202 -0.46 -19.37 -28.06
N LEU A 203 -1.08 -18.20 -27.89
CA LEU A 203 -2.11 -17.70 -28.81
C LEU A 203 -1.51 -17.39 -30.17
N ASP A 204 -0.32 -16.81 -30.21
CA ASP A 204 0.38 -16.48 -31.45
C ASP A 204 0.81 -17.76 -32.18
N ALA A 205 1.27 -18.76 -31.43
CA ALA A 205 1.57 -20.10 -31.97
C ALA A 205 0.32 -20.81 -32.55
N ARG A 206 -0.85 -20.65 -31.90
CA ARG A 206 -2.12 -21.19 -32.40
C ARG A 206 -2.65 -20.43 -33.62
N ALA A 207 -2.44 -19.12 -33.68
CA ALA A 207 -2.80 -18.31 -34.84
C ALA A 207 -1.93 -18.67 -36.06
N ALA A 208 -0.62 -18.85 -35.86
CA ALA A 208 0.32 -19.27 -36.90
C ALA A 208 0.05 -20.68 -37.45
N THR A 209 -0.58 -21.56 -36.66
CA THR A 209 -0.94 -22.93 -37.06
C THR A 209 -2.37 -23.08 -37.59
N SER A 210 -3.18 -22.02 -37.53
CA SER A 210 -4.51 -22.01 -38.13
C SER A 210 -4.39 -21.72 -39.63
N PRO A 211 -4.86 -22.61 -40.53
CA PRO A 211 -4.76 -22.38 -41.97
C PRO A 211 -5.69 -21.22 -42.37
N ALA A 212 -5.13 -20.02 -42.43
CA ALA A 212 -5.79 -18.89 -43.09
C ALA A 212 -5.82 -19.17 -44.60
N GLY A 213 -6.97 -19.61 -45.13
CA GLY A 213 -7.27 -19.55 -46.58
C GLY A 213 -7.50 -20.86 -47.33
N ALA A 214 -7.90 -21.97 -46.69
CA ALA A 214 -8.54 -23.08 -47.40
C ALA A 214 -10.04 -22.74 -47.61
N GLY A 215 -10.31 -21.80 -48.50
CA GLY A 215 -11.66 -21.33 -48.82
C GLY A 215 -11.66 -20.61 -50.15
N ALA A 216 -11.42 -21.38 -51.21
CA ALA A 216 -11.90 -21.09 -52.57
C ALA A 216 -13.41 -21.36 -52.64
#